data_AF-A0AAV0AUV9-F1
#
_entry.id   AF-A0AAV0AUV9-F1
#
_cell.length_a   1.000
_cell.length_b   1.000
_cell.length_c   1.000
_cell.angle_alpha   90.00
_cell.angle_beta   90.00
_cell.angle_gamma   90.00
#
_symmetry.space_group_name_H-M   'P 1'
#
loop_
_entity.id
_entity.type
_entity.pdbx_description
1 polymer ?
#
loop_
_entity_poly.entity_id
_entity_poly.type
_entity_poly.pdbx_seq_one_letter_code
_entity_poly.pdbx_strand_id
1 'polypeptide(L)' 'SGKTTQVPQPILDKAAMRGQGTCCNIICAQPRRIAAISIPQRMANKRKESLGQSVGYQA' A
#
# COMPACT_ATOMS: atom_id res chain seq x y z
N SER A 1 -1.37 -13.87 9.99
CA SER A 1 -1.60 -14.09 8.54
C SER A 1 -1.56 -12.78 7.74
N GLY A 2 -0.37 -12.36 7.30
CA GLY A 2 -0.09 -11.04 6.70
C GLY A 2 -0.46 -10.86 5.22
N LYS A 3 -1.57 -11.47 4.75
CA LYS A 3 -1.96 -11.43 3.32
C LYS A 3 -2.24 -10.00 2.83
N THR A 4 -3.00 -9.23 3.60
CA THR A 4 -3.32 -7.82 3.30
C THR A 4 -2.08 -6.93 3.22
N THR A 5 -0.98 -7.33 3.87
CA THR A 5 0.29 -6.58 3.84
C THR A 5 1.28 -7.07 2.79
N GLN A 6 1.08 -8.25 2.21
CA GLN A 6 2.08 -8.86 1.33
C GLN A 6 1.68 -8.87 -0.14
N VAL A 7 0.38 -8.83 -0.46
CA VAL A 7 -0.09 -8.91 -1.85
C VAL A 7 0.00 -7.57 -2.63
N PRO A 8 -0.28 -6.39 -2.05
CA PRO A 8 -0.27 -5.14 -2.83
C PRO A 8 1.13 -4.71 -3.25
N GLN A 9 2.13 -5.00 -2.40
CA GLN A 9 3.50 -4.50 -2.53
C GLN A 9 4.22 -5.05 -3.77
N PRO A 10 4.25 -6.38 -4.04
CA PRO A 10 4.87 -6.93 -5.25
C PRO A 10 4.19 -6.46 -6.54
N ILE A 11 2.89 -6.14 -6.51
CA ILE A 11 2.16 -5.66 -7.67
C ILE A 11 2.58 -4.23 -7.98
N LEU A 12 2.59 -3.37 -6.95
CA LEU A 12 3.04 -1.98 -7.08
C LEU A 12 4.51 -1.90 -7.50
N ASP A 13 5.37 -2.75 -6.93
CA ASP A 13 6.81 -2.79 -7.27
C ASP A 13 7.02 -3.24 -8.73
N LYS A 14 6.28 -4.25 -9.19
CA LYS A 14 6.33 -4.67 -10.60
C LYS A 14 5.88 -3.58 -11.56
N ALA A 15 4.83 -2.83 -11.21
CA ALA A 15 4.36 -1.72 -12.02
C ALA A 15 5.39 -0.57 -12.04
N ALA A 16 5.99 -0.26 -10.89
CA ALA A 16 7.06 0.72 -10.78
C ALA A 16 8.30 0.32 -11.61
N MET A 17 8.75 -0.94 -11.51
CA MET A 17 9.88 -1.47 -12.29
C MET A 17 9.63 -1.46 -13.80
N ARG A 18 8.37 -1.54 -14.24
CA ARG A 18 7.97 -1.45 -15.66
C ARG A 18 7.81 0.00 -16.15
N GLY A 19 8.05 1.00 -15.29
CA GLY A 19 7.79 2.41 -15.60
C GLY A 19 6.30 2.78 -15.65
N GLN A 20 5.43 1.91 -15.13
CA GLN A 20 3.96 2.05 -15.15
C GLN A 20 3.39 2.40 -13.77
N GLY A 21 4.22 2.93 -12.86
CA GLY A 21 3.79 3.27 -11.49
C GLY A 21 2.61 4.26 -11.46
N THR A 22 2.55 5.20 -12.41
CA THR A 22 1.47 6.19 -12.53
C THR A 22 0.14 5.59 -13.00
N CYS A 23 0.17 4.44 -13.67
CA CYS A 23 -1.03 3.74 -14.15
C CYS A 23 -1.51 2.65 -13.16
N CYS A 24 -0.77 2.40 -12.08
CA CYS A 24 -1.09 1.35 -11.12
C CYS A 24 -1.73 1.94 -9.87
N ASN A 25 -3.05 1.74 -9.73
CA ASN A 25 -3.78 2.10 -8.51
C ASN A 25 -4.37 0.84 -7.86
N ILE A 26 -4.04 0.60 -6.60
CA ILE A 26 -4.48 -0.59 -5.85
C ILE A 26 -5.30 -0.14 -4.65
N ILE A 27 -6.55 -0.57 -4.60
CA ILE A 27 -7.46 -0.30 -3.49
C ILE A 27 -7.63 -1.58 -2.66
N CYS A 28 -7.40 -1.49 -1.35
CA CYS A 28 -7.62 -2.59 -0.42
C CYS A 28 -8.64 -2.17 0.64
N ALA A 29 -9.86 -2.68 0.54
CA ALA A 29 -10.89 -2.46 1.56
C ALA A 29 -10.52 -3.20 2.85
N GLN A 30 -10.70 -2.54 4.01
CA GLN A 30 -10.48 -3.14 5.32
C GLN A 30 -11.75 -3.01 6.17
N PRO A 31 -12.24 -4.11 6.78
CA PRO A 31 -13.49 -4.08 7.54
C PRO A 31 -13.37 -3.33 8.87
N ARG A 32 -12.15 -3.09 9.36
CA ARG A 32 -11.88 -2.37 10.62
C ARG A 32 -11.11 -1.10 10.34
N ARG A 33 -11.63 0.04 10.82
CA ARG A 33 -10.97 1.36 10.69
C ARG A 33 -9.53 1.36 11.22
N ILE A 34 -9.27 0.67 12.33
CA ILE A 34 -7.93 0.52 12.90
C ILE A 34 -6.98 -0.17 11.92
N ALA A 35 -7.45 -1.16 11.16
CA ALA A 35 -6.65 -1.84 10.14
C ALA A 35 -6.43 -0.94 8.91
N ALA A 36 -7.45 -0.19 8.48
CA ALA A 36 -7.35 0.77 7.39
C ALA A 36 -6.30 1.86 7.65
N ILE A 37 -6.06 2.25 8.91
CA ILE A 37 -5.05 3.25 9.30
C ILE A 37 -3.67 2.60 9.53
N SER A 38 -3.62 1.53 10.33
CA SER A 38 -2.34 0.93 10.77
C SER A 38 -1.59 0.18 9.67
N ILE A 39 -2.29 -0.40 8.70
CA ILE A 39 -1.67 -1.12 7.58
C ILE A 39 -0.87 -0.17 6.67
N PRO A 40 -1.46 0.90 6.11
CA PRO A 40 -0.72 1.84 5.28
C PRO A 40 0.43 2.53 6.02
N GLN A 41 0.28 2.86 7.31
CA GLN A 41 1.39 3.40 8.12
C GLN A 41 2.57 2.42 8.16
N ARG A 42 2.30 1.14 8.41
CA ARG A 42 3.32 0.09 8.46
C ARG A 42 3.94 -0.17 7.08
N MET A 43 3.20 0.06 5.98
CA MET A 43 3.73 -0.03 4.62
C MET A 43 4.69 1.09 4.28
N ALA A 44 4.29 2.33 4.56
CA ALA A 44 5.13 3.50 4.36
C ALA A 44 6.45 3.34 5.13
N ASN A 45 6.38 2.91 6.39
CA ASN A 45 7.57 2.62 7.20
C ASN A 45 8.47 1.52 6.60
N LYS A 46 7.89 0.45 6.03
CA LYS A 46 8.66 -0.61 5.36
C LYS A 46 9.39 -0.11 4.11
N ARG A 47 8.77 0.81 3.37
CA ARG A 47 9.35 1.45 2.19
C ARG A 47 10.31 2.59 2.51
N LYS A 48 10.42 2.98 3.79
CA LYS A 48 11.13 4.19 4.23
C LYS A 48 10.58 5.46 3.56
N GLU A 49 9.27 5.48 3.34
CA GLU A 49 8.55 6.60 2.74
C GLU A 49 7.59 7.21 3.76
N SER A 50 7.22 8.48 3.54
CA SER A 50 6.12 9.11 4.28
C SER A 50 4.77 8.63 3.74
N LEU A 51 3.78 8.54 4.63
CA LEU A 51 2.39 8.33 4.21
C LEU A 51 1.97 9.38 3.18
N GLY A 52 1.24 8.95 2.15
CA GLY A 52 0.79 9.80 1.06
C GLY A 52 1.74 9.89 -0.13
N GLN A 53 2.94 9.28 -0.07
CA GLN A 53 3.82 9.16 -1.24
C GLN A 53 3.33 8.05 -2.19
N SER A 54 3.61 6.78 -1.85
CA SER A 54 3.11 5.63 -2.62
C SER A 54 1.95 4.89 -1.94
N VAL A 55 1.73 5.12 -0.64
CA VAL A 55 0.72 4.41 0.17
C VAL A 55 -0.04 5.38 1.07
N GLY A 56 -1.36 5.24 1.10
CA GLY A 56 -2.27 6.06 1.93
C GLY A 56 -3.51 5.30 2.38
N TYR A 57 -4.39 5.99 3.10
CA TYR A 57 -5.71 5.51 3.49
C TYR A 57 -6.75 6.62 3.38
N GLN A 58 -8.01 6.21 3.25
CA GLN A 58 -9.18 7.07 3.34
C GLN A 58 -10.18 6.39 4.28
N ALA A 59 -10.79 7.19 5.15
CA ALA A 59 -11.77 6.75 6.15
C ALA A 59 -13.20 6.92 5.63
#